data_AF-A0A954ZVH0-F1
#
_entry.id   AF-A0A954ZVH0-F1
#
_cell.length_a   1.000
_cell.length_b   1.000
_cell.length_c   1.000
_cell.angle_alpha   90.00
_cell.angle_beta   90.00
_cell.angle_gamma   90.00
#
_symmetry.space_group_name_H-M   'P 1'
#
loop_
_entity.id
_entity.type
_entity.pdbx_description
1 polymer ?
#
loop_
_entity_poly.entity_id
_entity_poly.type
_entity_poly.pdbx_seq_one_letter_code
_entity_poly.pdbx_strand_id
1 'polypeptide(L)'
;MDDIRSVIQRAARRLFVIDLLGTIVLSAFAVLCALVLMRIAQKLFPTFEVDWTLAALIGVGATMAIALIASLIRRPDENQVARTIDERAGLRESISTALCVDHNQDNWSKAIVTDASDRARRVIIRDTLPIEAPKRSYLPIIASIALLAVWWVPGTDLMGLLEKEQQQQANQAQIDEVKAEVNNTEDLIEKIKA
;
A
#
# COMPACT_ATOMS: atom_id res chain seq x y z
N MET A 1 27.74 2.38 31.28
CA MET A 1 26.65 1.63 30.62
C MET A 1 25.51 2.52 30.16
N ASP A 2 25.14 3.55 30.92
CA ASP A 2 24.06 4.48 30.55
C ASP A 2 24.29 5.16 29.20
N ASP A 3 25.53 5.54 28.88
CA ASP A 3 25.88 6.14 27.59
C ASP A 3 25.59 5.20 26.42
N ILE A 4 26.04 3.95 26.52
CA ILE A 4 25.85 2.91 25.49
C ILE A 4 24.35 2.66 25.29
N ARG A 5 23.59 2.45 26.37
CA ARG A 5 22.14 2.24 26.30
C ARG A 5 21.41 3.46 25.73
N SER A 6 21.83 4.68 26.06
CA SER A 6 21.21 5.90 25.53
C SER A 6 21.43 6.04 24.02
N VAL A 7 22.61 5.69 23.52
CA VAL A 7 22.94 5.69 22.09
C VAL A 7 22.13 4.61 21.37
N ILE A 8 22.06 3.40 21.93
CA ILE A 8 21.25 2.30 21.39
C ILE A 8 19.77 2.70 21.34
N GLN A 9 19.19 3.28 22.39
CA GLN A 9 17.79 3.69 22.39
C GLN A 9 17.47 4.79 21.37
N ARG A 10 18.39 5.74 21.16
CA ARG A 10 18.24 6.78 20.13
C ARG A 10 18.34 6.19 18.73
N ALA A 11 19.27 5.27 18.51
CA ALA A 11 19.42 4.55 17.26
C ALA A 11 18.22 3.62 16.97
N ALA A 12 17.74 2.89 17.97
CA ALA A 12 16.57 2.02 17.88
C ALA A 12 15.31 2.79 17.47
N ARG A 13 15.08 3.97 18.07
CA ARG A 13 13.98 4.85 17.66
C ARG A 13 14.09 5.32 16.22
N ARG A 14 15.29 5.68 15.77
CA ARG A 14 15.51 6.08 14.37
C ARG A 14 15.31 4.92 13.40
N LEU A 15 15.85 3.74 13.71
CA LEU A 15 15.69 2.56 12.89
C LEU A 15 14.21 2.16 12.80
N PHE A 16 13.48 2.23 13.91
CA PHE A 16 12.04 2.02 13.94
C PHE A 16 11.29 2.99 13.01
N VAL A 17 11.63 4.28 13.01
CA VAL A 17 11.01 5.27 12.11
C VAL A 17 11.31 4.95 10.64
N ILE A 18 12.54 4.56 10.33
CA ILE A 18 12.94 4.18 8.95
C ILE A 18 12.15 2.95 8.48
N ASP A 19 12.05 1.92 9.32
CA ASP A 19 11.30 0.70 9.00
C ASP A 19 9.79 0.95 8.91
N LEU A 20 9.25 1.81 9.79
CA LEU A 20 7.86 2.22 9.77
C LEU A 20 7.54 2.97 8.48
N LEU A 21 8.38 3.91 8.04
CA LEU A 21 8.22 4.60 6.76
C LEU A 21 8.21 3.62 5.58
N GLY A 22 9.14 2.66 5.57
CA GLY A 22 9.17 1.62 4.53
C GLY A 22 7.90 0.77 4.52
N THR A 23 7.39 0.43 5.70
CA THR A 23 6.19 -0.41 5.86
C THR A 23 4.92 0.35 5.46
N ILE A 24 4.80 1.64 5.82
CA ILE A 24 3.71 2.52 5.37
C ILE A 24 3.67 2.58 3.86
N VAL A 25 4.81 2.76 3.19
CA VAL A 25 4.87 2.84 1.73
C VAL A 25 4.34 1.55 1.08
N LEU A 26 4.72 0.39 1.62
CA LEU A 26 4.27 -0.91 1.10
C LEU A 26 2.79 -1.18 1.39
N SER A 27 2.32 -0.88 2.61
CA SER A 27 0.91 -1.08 2.97
C SER A 27 -0.01 -0.10 2.22
N ALA A 28 0.42 1.15 2.03
CA ALA A 28 -0.31 2.13 1.23
C ALA A 28 -0.43 1.67 -0.23
N PHE A 29 0.65 1.15 -0.82
CA PHE A 29 0.61 0.58 -2.16
C PHE A 29 -0.38 -0.60 -2.26
N ALA A 30 -0.33 -1.54 -1.31
CA ALA A 30 -1.24 -2.69 -1.31
C ALA A 30 -2.72 -2.28 -1.20
N VAL A 31 -3.04 -1.32 -0.32
CA VAL A 31 -4.41 -0.81 -0.17
C VAL A 31 -4.86 -0.04 -1.42
N LEU A 32 -4.00 0.79 -2.01
CA LEU A 32 -4.32 1.48 -3.26
C LEU A 32 -4.61 0.50 -4.40
N CYS A 33 -3.80 -0.56 -4.53
CA CYS A 33 -4.08 -1.62 -5.50
C CYS A 33 -5.44 -2.29 -5.26
N ALA A 34 -5.79 -2.57 -4.00
CA ALA A 34 -7.09 -3.13 -3.65
C ALA A 34 -8.25 -2.18 -4.03
N LEU A 35 -8.11 -0.88 -3.78
CA LEU A 35 -9.09 0.14 -4.17
C LEU A 35 -9.24 0.25 -5.70
N VAL A 36 -8.14 0.18 -6.45
CA VAL A 36 -8.17 0.15 -7.92
C VAL A 36 -8.95 -1.07 -8.41
N LEU A 37 -8.65 -2.26 -7.89
CA LEU A 37 -9.35 -3.49 -8.25
C LEU A 37 -10.83 -3.43 -7.89
N MET A 38 -11.16 -2.88 -6.72
CA MET A 38 -12.56 -2.67 -6.31
C MET A 38 -13.29 -1.73 -7.26
N ARG A 39 -12.65 -0.65 -7.73
CA ARG A 39 -13.23 0.28 -8.71
C ARG A 39 -13.48 -0.40 -10.06
N ILE A 40 -12.53 -1.22 -10.51
CA ILE A 40 -12.66 -1.98 -11.75
C ILE A 40 -13.82 -2.98 -11.62
N ALA A 41 -13.91 -3.70 -10.49
CA ALA A 41 -14.99 -4.63 -10.23
C ALA A 41 -16.37 -3.94 -10.23
N GLN A 42 -16.51 -2.75 -9.62
CA GLN A 42 -17.76 -2.00 -9.65
C GLN A 42 -18.18 -1.61 -11.07
N LYS A 43 -17.23 -1.28 -11.95
CA LYS A 43 -17.52 -0.99 -13.36
C LYS A 43 -17.92 -2.22 -14.17
N LEU A 44 -17.50 -3.41 -13.76
CA LEU A 44 -17.93 -4.66 -14.39
C LEU A 44 -19.27 -5.16 -13.84
N PHE A 45 -19.56 -4.88 -12.57
CA PHE A 45 -20.75 -5.36 -11.87
C PHE A 45 -21.51 -4.18 -11.23
N PRO A 46 -22.43 -3.53 -11.97
CA PRO A 46 -23.16 -2.36 -11.49
C PRO A 46 -24.14 -2.64 -10.33
N THR A 47 -24.28 -3.89 -9.88
CA THR A 47 -25.13 -4.29 -8.76
C THR A 47 -24.59 -3.91 -7.38
N PHE A 48 -23.33 -3.47 -7.27
CA PHE A 48 -22.71 -3.07 -6.00
C PHE A 48 -22.61 -1.55 -5.87
N GLU A 49 -23.56 -0.96 -5.14
CA GLU A 49 -23.43 0.42 -4.65
C GLU A 49 -22.47 0.45 -3.46
N VAL A 50 -21.24 0.88 -3.71
CA VAL A 50 -20.21 1.04 -2.67
C VAL A 50 -20.07 2.53 -2.36
N ASP A 51 -20.20 2.87 -1.09
CA ASP A 51 -19.86 4.20 -0.60
C ASP A 51 -18.33 4.39 -0.62
N TRP A 52 -17.87 5.20 -1.57
CA TRP A 52 -16.45 5.51 -1.75
C TRP A 52 -15.85 6.30 -0.59
N THR A 53 -16.65 7.04 0.18
CA THR A 53 -16.16 7.77 1.35
C THR A 53 -15.80 6.82 2.48
N LEU A 54 -16.66 5.83 2.73
CA LEU A 54 -16.44 4.78 3.72
C LEU A 54 -15.30 3.84 3.29
N ALA A 55 -15.22 3.48 2.01
CA ALA A 55 -14.12 2.68 1.48
C ALA A 55 -12.76 3.38 1.61
N ALA A 56 -12.70 4.69 1.34
CA ALA A 56 -11.49 5.48 1.54
C ALA A 56 -11.10 5.56 3.03
N LEU A 57 -12.07 5.75 3.93
CA LEU A 57 -11.82 5.81 5.37
C LEU A 57 -11.28 4.47 5.91
N ILE A 58 -11.90 3.34 5.51
CA ILE A 58 -11.42 2.00 5.86
C ILE A 58 -10.04 1.76 5.26
N GLY A 59 -9.79 2.19 4.02
CA GLY A 59 -8.49 2.07 3.37
C GLY A 59 -7.39 2.75 4.18
N VAL A 60 -7.59 4.02 4.56
CA VAL A 60 -6.63 4.77 5.39
C VAL A 60 -6.42 4.09 6.74
N GLY A 61 -7.51 3.68 7.40
CA GLY A 61 -7.44 2.96 8.68
C GLY A 61 -6.66 1.64 8.58
N ALA A 62 -6.93 0.85 7.54
CA ALA A 62 -6.26 -0.41 7.27
C ALA A 62 -4.76 -0.21 6.96
N THR A 63 -4.41 0.78 6.15
CA THR A 63 -3.00 1.12 5.87
C THR A 63 -2.24 1.42 7.15
N MET A 64 -2.82 2.24 8.03
CA MET A 64 -2.20 2.62 9.29
C MET A 64 -2.11 1.43 10.26
N ALA A 65 -3.18 0.63 10.38
CA ALA A 65 -3.21 -0.55 11.23
C ALA A 65 -2.17 -1.59 10.79
N ILE A 66 -2.10 -1.91 9.49
CA ILE A 66 -1.12 -2.85 8.94
C ILE A 66 0.30 -2.33 9.16
N ALA A 67 0.55 -1.04 8.91
CA ALA A 67 1.86 -0.44 9.12
C ALA A 67 2.30 -0.51 10.58
N LEU A 68 1.40 -0.18 11.51
CA LEU A 68 1.68 -0.25 12.95
C LEU A 68 1.92 -1.68 13.41
N ILE A 69 1.07 -2.63 13.04
CA ILE A 69 1.20 -4.04 13.44
C ILE A 69 2.51 -4.62 12.89
N ALA A 70 2.78 -4.43 11.60
CA ALA A 70 4.00 -4.95 10.99
C ALA A 70 5.27 -4.28 11.57
N SER A 71 5.21 -2.99 11.91
CA SER A 71 6.31 -2.29 12.57
C SER A 71 6.54 -2.77 14.01
N LEU A 72 5.48 -3.06 14.76
CA LEU A 72 5.57 -3.64 16.10
C LEU A 72 6.14 -5.06 16.09
N ILE A 73 5.76 -5.88 15.12
CA ILE A 73 6.29 -7.25 14.97
C ILE A 73 7.77 -7.23 14.59
N ARG A 74 8.20 -6.25 13.78
CA ARG A 74 9.58 -6.09 13.33
C ARG A 74 10.47 -5.29 14.28
N ARG A 75 10.02 -5.06 15.52
CA ARG A 75 10.77 -4.26 16.50
C ARG A 75 12.20 -4.85 16.65
N PRO A 76 13.24 -4.08 16.33
CA PRO A 76 14.60 -4.61 16.33
C PRO A 76 15.07 -4.90 17.76
N ASP A 77 15.76 -6.02 17.91
CA ASP A 77 16.37 -6.43 19.18
C ASP A 77 17.58 -5.55 19.52
N GLU A 78 17.87 -5.37 20.82
CA GLU A 78 18.95 -4.49 21.30
C GLU A 78 20.31 -4.88 20.67
N ASN A 79 20.55 -6.18 20.56
CA ASN A 79 21.73 -6.76 19.91
C ASN A 79 21.81 -6.43 18.40
N GLN A 80 20.68 -6.47 17.70
CA GLN A 80 20.64 -6.14 16.26
C GLN A 80 20.90 -4.65 16.02
N VAL A 81 20.36 -3.80 16.90
CA VAL A 81 20.62 -2.35 16.85
C VAL A 81 22.10 -2.07 17.10
N ALA A 82 22.70 -2.70 18.12
CA ALA A 82 24.13 -2.55 18.42
C ALA A 82 25.02 -2.92 17.22
N ARG A 83 24.74 -4.05 16.56
CA ARG A 83 25.45 -4.48 15.36
C ARG A 83 25.28 -3.50 14.19
N THR A 84 24.07 -3.02 13.97
CA THR A 84 23.78 -2.05 12.90
C THR A 84 24.54 -0.73 13.12
N ILE A 85 24.63 -0.27 14.38
CA ILE A 85 25.43 0.91 14.72
C ILE A 85 26.91 0.61 14.49
N ASP A 86 27.42 -0.53 14.93
CA ASP A 86 28.83 -0.89 14.77
C ASP A 86 29.25 -0.93 13.29
N GLU A 87 28.40 -1.50 12.43
CA GLU A 87 28.62 -1.59 10.98
C GLU A 87 28.59 -0.21 10.32
N ARG A 88 27.58 0.63 10.63
CA ARG A 88 27.42 1.94 9.98
C ARG A 88 28.36 3.01 10.52
N ALA A 89 28.76 2.91 11.78
CA ALA A 89 29.69 3.84 12.42
C ALA A 89 31.16 3.38 12.31
N GLY A 90 31.42 2.20 11.75
CA GLY A 90 32.78 1.66 11.61
C GLY A 90 33.46 1.31 12.93
N LEU A 91 32.69 0.95 13.96
CA LEU A 91 33.19 0.74 15.33
C LEU A 91 33.80 -0.65 15.56
N ARG A 92 33.87 -1.50 14.52
CA ARG A 92 34.47 -2.85 14.58
C ARG A 92 33.96 -3.67 15.78
N GLU A 93 32.63 -3.77 15.91
CA GLU A 93 31.95 -4.59 16.93
C GLU A 93 32.19 -4.15 18.39
N SER A 94 32.64 -2.92 18.64
CA SER A 94 32.92 -2.44 19.99
C SER A 94 31.67 -2.42 20.88
N ILE A 95 30.51 -1.99 20.35
CA ILE A 95 29.28 -1.87 21.14
C ILE A 95 28.64 -3.24 21.36
N SER A 96 28.56 -4.06 20.32
CA SER A 96 28.01 -5.42 20.40
C SER A 96 28.84 -6.34 21.31
N THR A 97 30.18 -6.21 21.27
CA THR A 97 31.07 -6.95 22.19
C THR A 97 30.89 -6.46 23.63
N ALA A 98 30.81 -5.14 23.85
CA ALA A 98 30.56 -4.58 25.19
C ALA A 98 29.23 -5.08 25.79
N LEU A 99 28.18 -5.24 24.97
CA LEU A 99 26.89 -5.76 25.41
C LEU A 99 26.95 -7.26 25.75
N CYS A 100 27.79 -8.03 25.05
CA CYS A 100 28.03 -9.45 25.33
C CYS A 100 28.77 -9.64 26.67
N VAL A 101 29.79 -8.81 26.94
CA VAL A 101 30.62 -8.94 28.16
C VAL A 101 30.08 -8.16 29.37
N ASP A 102 28.97 -7.43 29.24
CA ASP A 102 28.37 -6.60 30.31
C ASP A 102 28.04 -7.42 31.59
N HIS A 103 27.73 -8.71 31.42
CA HIS A 103 27.42 -9.61 32.53
C HIS A 103 28.65 -10.05 33.34
N ASN A 104 29.86 -9.85 32.81
CA ASN A 104 31.12 -10.26 33.45
C ASN A 104 31.77 -9.05 34.16
N GLN A 105 32.09 -9.20 35.45
CA GLN A 105 32.67 -8.10 36.25
C GLN A 105 34.21 -8.05 36.25
N ASP A 106 34.85 -8.84 35.40
CA ASP A 106 36.30 -8.92 35.29
C ASP A 106 36.90 -7.57 34.86
N ASN A 107 38.14 -7.31 35.29
CA ASN A 107 38.84 -6.06 34.95
C ASN A 107 38.99 -5.86 33.44
N TRP A 108 39.09 -6.96 32.68
CA TRP A 108 39.12 -6.94 31.22
C TRP A 108 37.77 -6.50 30.63
N SER A 109 36.66 -7.05 31.11
CA SER A 109 35.31 -6.68 30.69
C SER A 109 35.02 -5.21 30.98
N LYS A 110 35.44 -4.71 32.16
CA LYS A 110 35.32 -3.29 32.52
C LYS A 110 36.12 -2.38 31.58
N ALA A 111 37.32 -2.80 31.16
CA ALA A 111 38.12 -2.05 30.20
C ALA A 111 37.44 -1.96 28.82
N ILE A 112 36.87 -3.08 28.33
CA ILE A 112 36.11 -3.11 27.07
C ILE A 112 34.89 -2.20 27.13
N VAL A 113 34.11 -2.29 28.21
CA VAL A 113 32.93 -1.45 28.42
C VAL A 113 33.29 0.03 28.44
N THR A 114 34.42 0.38 29.06
CA THR A 114 34.90 1.76 29.12
C THR A 114 35.31 2.28 27.74
N ASP A 115 36.15 1.53 27.00
CA ASP A 115 36.56 1.90 25.64
C ASP A 115 35.35 2.00 24.68
N ALA A 116 34.42 1.05 24.76
CA ALA A 116 33.19 1.09 23.99
C ALA A 116 32.31 2.30 24.34
N SER A 117 32.25 2.71 25.61
CA SER A 117 31.52 3.91 26.02
C SER A 117 32.13 5.19 25.47
N ASP A 118 33.46 5.31 25.47
CA ASP A 118 34.17 6.45 24.89
C ASP A 118 33.98 6.54 23.38
N ARG A 119 33.99 5.39 22.70
CA ARG A 119 33.67 5.30 21.27
C ARG A 119 32.22 5.68 21.00
N ALA A 120 31.27 5.17 21.77
CA ALA A 120 29.85 5.46 21.62
C ALA A 120 29.53 6.95 21.79
N ARG A 121 30.22 7.66 22.70
CA ARG A 121 30.08 9.11 22.89
C ARG A 121 30.47 9.94 21.66
N ARG A 122 31.40 9.44 20.84
CA ARG A 122 31.85 10.12 19.61
C ARG A 122 30.94 9.87 18.41
N VAL A 123 30.00 8.93 18.51
CA VAL A 123 29.13 8.55 17.39
C VAL A 123 27.98 9.54 17.23
N ILE A 124 27.94 10.21 16.08
CA ILE A 124 26.83 11.06 15.70
C ILE A 124 25.77 10.19 15.01
N ILE A 125 24.74 9.80 15.77
CA ILE A 125 23.65 8.92 15.31
C ILE A 125 22.95 9.47 14.06
N ARG A 126 22.93 10.80 13.90
CA ARG A 126 22.30 11.44 12.74
C ARG A 126 22.98 11.07 11.43
N ASP A 127 24.30 10.94 11.46
CA ASP A 127 25.11 10.76 10.27
C ASP A 127 25.28 9.27 9.96
N THR A 128 25.24 8.40 10.98
CA THR A 128 25.29 6.94 10.81
C THR A 128 23.95 6.33 10.39
N LEU A 129 22.84 6.92 10.82
CA LEU A 129 21.48 6.49 10.48
C LEU A 129 20.70 7.68 9.87
N PRO A 130 21.00 8.06 8.60
CA PRO A 130 20.23 9.06 7.90
C PRO A 130 18.82 8.52 7.64
N ILE A 131 17.82 9.38 7.85
CA ILE A 131 16.42 9.06 7.52
C ILE A 131 16.27 9.30 6.02
N GLU A 132 16.58 8.27 5.23
CA GLU A 132 16.40 8.29 3.79
C GLU A 132 15.00 7.77 3.43
N ALA A 133 14.40 8.36 2.40
CA ALA A 133 13.16 7.84 1.86
C ALA A 133 13.38 6.41 1.35
N PRO A 134 12.47 5.47 1.64
CA PRO A 134 12.60 4.10 1.15
C PRO A 134 12.66 4.12 -0.38
N LYS A 135 13.55 3.29 -0.96
CA LYS A 135 13.80 3.21 -2.41
C LYS A 135 12.53 3.00 -3.24
N ARG A 136 11.48 2.44 -2.63
CA ARG A 136 10.17 2.12 -3.25
C ARG A 136 9.09 3.18 -2.99
N SER A 137 9.46 4.36 -2.52
CA SER A 137 8.53 5.48 -2.27
C SER A 137 7.73 5.93 -3.51
N TYR A 138 8.21 5.62 -4.72
CA TYR A 138 7.50 5.89 -5.97
C TYR A 138 6.30 4.95 -6.22
N LEU A 139 6.26 3.76 -5.60
CA LEU A 139 5.17 2.79 -5.80
C LEU A 139 3.78 3.32 -5.44
N PRO A 140 3.55 3.89 -4.24
CA PRO A 140 2.23 4.43 -3.91
C PRO A 140 1.83 5.57 -4.86
N ILE A 141 2.77 6.39 -5.32
CA ILE A 141 2.51 7.48 -6.28
C ILE A 141 1.95 6.91 -7.59
N ILE A 142 2.58 5.86 -8.14
CA ILE A 142 2.09 5.19 -9.35
C ILE A 142 0.69 4.61 -9.13
N ALA A 143 0.44 3.99 -7.98
CA ALA A 143 -0.88 3.43 -7.66
C ALA A 143 -1.95 4.52 -7.50
N SER A 144 -1.61 5.69 -6.94
CA SER A 144 -2.51 6.85 -6.88
C SER A 144 -2.86 7.36 -8.28
N ILE A 145 -1.87 7.46 -9.18
CA ILE A 145 -2.08 7.86 -10.56
C ILE A 145 -2.98 6.83 -11.29
N ALA A 146 -2.76 5.54 -11.06
CA ALA A 146 -3.61 4.48 -11.63
C ALA A 146 -5.07 4.60 -11.16
N LEU A 147 -5.29 4.88 -9.88
CA LEU A 147 -6.64 5.09 -9.33
C LEU A 147 -7.34 6.30 -9.99
N LEU A 148 -6.61 7.42 -10.17
CA LEU A 148 -7.14 8.61 -10.86
C LEU A 148 -7.45 8.32 -12.33
N ALA A 149 -6.57 7.58 -13.03
CA ALA A 149 -6.80 7.18 -14.41
C ALA A 149 -8.06 6.32 -14.53
N VAL A 150 -8.24 5.34 -13.63
CA VAL A 150 -9.45 4.50 -13.60
C VAL A 150 -10.70 5.34 -13.32
N TRP A 151 -10.61 6.40 -12.52
CA TRP A 151 -11.74 7.29 -12.27
C TRP A 151 -12.22 8.02 -13.54
N TRP A 152 -11.30 8.38 -14.42
CA TRP A 152 -11.57 9.18 -15.61
C TRP A 152 -12.02 8.36 -16.83
N VAL A 153 -11.69 7.07 -16.87
CA VAL A 153 -12.18 6.16 -17.92
C VAL A 153 -13.70 5.98 -17.78
N PRO A 154 -14.53 6.21 -18.80
CA PRO A 154 -15.96 5.88 -18.73
C PRO A 154 -16.16 4.37 -18.53
N GLY A 155 -17.17 3.96 -17.77
CA GLY A 155 -17.47 2.54 -17.55
C GLY A 155 -17.84 1.86 -18.87
N THR A 156 -17.12 0.82 -19.26
CA THR A 156 -17.55 -0.10 -20.30
C THR A 156 -18.54 -1.08 -19.67
N ASP A 157 -19.81 -0.72 -19.65
CA ASP A 157 -20.87 -1.63 -19.22
C ASP A 157 -20.96 -2.78 -20.23
N LEU A 158 -20.39 -3.93 -19.87
CA LEU A 158 -20.58 -5.19 -20.61
C LEU A 158 -22.07 -5.59 -20.61
N MET A 159 -22.80 -5.24 -19.54
CA MET A 159 -24.22 -5.54 -19.38
C MET A 159 -25.10 -4.63 -20.26
N GLY A 160 -24.75 -3.34 -20.37
CA GLY A 160 -25.44 -2.40 -21.26
C GLY A 160 -25.24 -2.71 -22.75
N LEU A 161 -24.18 -3.42 -23.13
CA LEU A 161 -24.03 -3.96 -24.49
C LEU A 161 -25.03 -5.11 -24.75
N LEU A 162 -25.21 -6.01 -23.79
CA LEU A 162 -26.19 -7.11 -23.88
C LEU A 162 -27.64 -6.58 -23.88
N GLU A 163 -27.94 -5.59 -23.04
CA GLU A 163 -29.26 -4.93 -23.03
C GLU A 163 -29.51 -4.19 -24.34
N LYS A 164 -28.51 -3.50 -24.90
CA LYS A 164 -28.61 -2.87 -26.23
C LYS A 164 -28.85 -3.88 -27.34
N GLU A 165 -28.20 -5.04 -27.31
CA GLU A 165 -28.45 -6.10 -28.29
C GLU A 165 -29.88 -6.65 -28.17
N GLN A 166 -30.37 -6.89 -26.96
CA GLN A 166 -31.75 -7.33 -26.74
C GLN A 166 -32.78 -6.27 -27.17
N GLN A 167 -32.52 -5.00 -26.90
CA GLN A 167 -33.41 -3.91 -27.24
C GLN A 167 -33.40 -3.60 -28.74
N GLN A 168 -32.25 -3.79 -29.42
CA GLN A 168 -32.16 -3.77 -30.88
C GLN A 168 -32.94 -4.91 -31.51
N GLN A 169 -32.87 -6.13 -30.97
CA GLN A 169 -33.66 -7.27 -31.45
C GLN A 169 -35.16 -7.05 -31.22
N ALA A 170 -35.57 -6.52 -30.06
CA ALA A 170 -36.97 -6.19 -29.78
C ALA A 170 -37.51 -5.08 -30.70
N ASN A 171 -36.72 -4.04 -30.96
CA ASN A 171 -37.09 -2.98 -31.90
C ASN A 171 -37.17 -3.50 -33.34
N GLN A 172 -36.27 -4.40 -33.75
CA GLN A 172 -36.36 -5.04 -35.08
C GLN A 172 -37.62 -5.91 -35.20
N ALA A 173 -37.95 -6.70 -34.18
CA ALA A 173 -39.18 -7.49 -34.17
C ALA A 173 -40.45 -6.62 -34.25
N GLN A 174 -40.50 -5.49 -33.55
CA GLN A 174 -41.61 -4.54 -33.65
C GLN A 174 -41.69 -3.87 -35.03
N ILE A 175 -40.54 -3.53 -35.64
CA ILE A 175 -40.50 -2.97 -36.99
C ILE A 175 -41.01 -3.99 -38.02
N ASP A 176 -40.68 -5.27 -37.85
CA ASP A 176 -41.12 -6.34 -38.75
C ASP A 176 -42.63 -6.65 -38.58
N GLU A 177 -43.16 -6.57 -37.36
CA GLU A 177 -44.59 -6.68 -37.07
C GLU A 177 -45.39 -5.53 -37.69
N VAL A 178 -44.94 -4.28 -37.50
CA VAL A 178 -45.58 -3.09 -38.10
C VAL A 178 -45.54 -3.14 -39.63
N LYS A 179 -44.43 -3.62 -40.23
CA LYS A 179 -44.37 -3.82 -41.69
C LYS A 179 -45.37 -4.86 -42.18
N ALA A 180 -45.57 -5.95 -41.45
CA ALA A 180 -46.56 -6.96 -41.80
C ALA A 180 -47.99 -6.41 -41.73
N GLU A 181 -48.29 -5.56 -40.75
CA GLU A 181 -49.60 -4.93 -40.59
C GLU A 181 -49.88 -3.89 -41.69
N VAL A 182 -48.88 -3.09 -42.06
CA VAL A 182 -48.99 -2.13 -43.19
C VAL A 182 -49.22 -2.85 -44.51
N ASN A 183 -48.47 -3.92 -44.81
CA ASN A 183 -48.67 -4.69 -46.05
C ASN A 183 -50.07 -5.32 -46.12
N ASN A 184 -50.56 -5.88 -45.01
CA ASN A 184 -51.94 -6.40 -44.96
C ASN A 184 -52.98 -5.30 -45.17
N THR A 185 -52.72 -4.09 -44.68
CA THR A 185 -53.60 -2.94 -44.85
C THR A 185 -53.59 -2.44 -46.31
N GLU A 186 -52.42 -2.44 -46.96
CA GLU A 186 -52.29 -2.12 -48.39
C GLU A 186 -53.04 -3.13 -49.26
N ASP A 187 -52.90 -4.44 -49.00
CA ASP A 187 -53.63 -5.50 -49.72
C ASP A 187 -55.15 -5.37 -49.57
N LEU A 188 -55.63 -4.94 -48.39
CA LEU A 188 -57.06 -4.70 -48.15
C LEU A 188 -57.57 -3.46 -48.89
N ILE A 189 -56.76 -2.40 -48.98
CA ILE A 189 -57.10 -1.19 -49.74
C ILE A 189 -57.16 -1.51 -51.23
N GLU A 190 -56.23 -2.32 -51.75
CA GLU A 190 -56.22 -2.72 -53.16
C GLU A 190 -57.47 -3.55 -53.52
N LYS A 191 -57.90 -4.46 -52.65
CA LYS A 191 -59.13 -5.24 -52.84
C LYS A 191 -60.43 -4.42 -52.81
N ILE A 192 -60.44 -3.28 -52.11
CA ILE A 192 -61.61 -2.38 -52.07
C ILE A 192 -61.67 -1.47 -53.30
N LYS A 193 -60.52 -1.25 -53.97
CA LYS A 193 -60.41 -0.35 -55.12
C LYS A 193 -60.66 -1.03 -56.48
N ALA A 194 -60.67 -2.37 -56.51
CA ALA A 194 -60.99 -3.21 -57.68
C ALA A 194 -62.49 -3.56 -57.71
#